data_AF-A0A5B0LT51-F1
#
_entry.id   AF-A0A5B0LT51-F1
#
_cell.length_a   1.000
_cell.length_b   1.000
_cell.length_c   1.000
_cell.angle_alpha   90.00
_cell.angle_beta   90.00
_cell.angle_gamma   90.00
#
_symmetry.space_group_name_H-M   'P 1'
#
loop_
_entity.id
_entity.type
_entity.pdbx_description
1 polymer ?
#
loop_
_entity_poly.entity_id
_entity_poly.type
_entity_poly.pdbx_seq_one_letter_code
_entity_poly.pdbx_strand_id
1 'polypeptide(L)' 'MHNQADFDRISYGQEELKSSLGRIAGLGFGLPMARLYCRYFGGNLELVNMHGVGGGVDSYITIAVGT' A
#
# COMPACT_ATOMS: atom_id res chain seq x y z
N MET A 1 -25.80 -5.61 -20.97
CA MET A 1 -25.30 -4.27 -21.39
C MET A 1 -25.04 -3.37 -20.16
N HIS A 2 -24.45 -3.87 -19.06
CA HIS A 2 -24.25 -3.08 -17.83
C HIS A 2 -22.78 -2.97 -17.37
N ASN A 3 -21.84 -3.70 -17.98
CA ASN A 3 -20.48 -3.78 -17.42
C ASN A 3 -19.43 -2.86 -18.07
N GLN A 4 -19.70 -2.27 -19.24
CA GLN A 4 -18.70 -1.45 -19.93
C GLN A 4 -18.55 -0.06 -19.30
N ALA A 5 -19.66 0.55 -18.84
CA ALA A 5 -19.66 1.91 -18.29
C ALA A 5 -19.08 2.01 -16.88
N ASP A 6 -19.22 0.96 -16.06
CA ASP A 6 -18.67 0.96 -14.70
C ASP A 6 -17.16 0.65 -14.70
N PHE A 7 -16.71 -0.20 -15.63
CA PHE A 7 -15.28 -0.41 -15.86
C PHE A 7 -14.59 0.85 -16.40
N ASP A 8 -15.21 1.55 -17.36
CA ASP A 8 -14.68 2.83 -17.87
C ASP A 8 -14.62 3.91 -16.78
N ARG A 9 -15.55 3.95 -15.83
CA ARG A 9 -15.54 4.92 -14.72
C ARG A 9 -14.40 4.70 -13.73
N ILE A 10 -14.11 3.45 -13.39
CA ILE A 10 -13.00 3.11 -12.49
C ILE A 10 -11.66 3.35 -13.20
N SER A 11 -11.59 3.07 -14.50
CA SER A 11 -10.40 3.27 -15.31
C SER A 11 -10.09 4.74 -15.59
N TYR A 12 -11.11 5.55 -15.94
CA TYR A 12 -10.94 6.98 -16.20
C TYR A 12 -10.45 7.76 -14.97
N GLY A 13 -10.87 7.35 -13.76
CA GLY A 13 -10.41 7.97 -12.51
C GLY A 13 -8.98 7.62 -12.08
N GLN A 14 -8.33 6.66 -12.74
CA GLN A 14 -6.96 6.22 -12.40
C GLN A 14 -5.88 6.80 -13.34
N GLU A 15 -6.23 7.15 -14.58
CA GLU A 15 -5.29 7.66 -15.59
C GLU A 15 -4.79 9.08 -15.25
N GLU A 16 -5.63 9.97 -14.71
CA GLU A 16 -5.18 11.28 -14.17
C GLU A 16 -4.28 11.14 -12.93
N LEU A 17 -4.31 9.98 -12.27
CA LEU A 17 -3.60 9.77 -11.02
C LEU A 17 -2.18 9.23 -11.21
N LYS A 18 -1.87 8.73 -12.41
CA LYS A 18 -0.57 8.17 -12.77
C LYS A 18 0.03 8.94 -13.93
N SER A 19 0.71 10.04 -13.61
CA SER A 19 1.99 10.42 -14.21
C SER A 19 2.18 11.94 -14.13
N SER A 20 2.46 12.43 -12.93
CA SER A 20 3.47 13.47 -12.81
C SER A 20 4.71 12.77 -12.29
N LEU A 21 5.82 12.88 -13.04
CA LEU A 21 7.14 12.30 -12.82
C LEU A 21 7.81 12.68 -11.47
N GLY A 22 7.05 13.07 -10.44
CA GLY A 22 7.52 13.52 -9.13
C GLY A 22 6.75 12.97 -7.91
N ARG A 23 5.72 12.11 -8.08
CA ARG A 23 5.00 11.52 -6.93
C ARG A 23 5.24 10.01 -6.84
N ILE A 24 6.07 9.62 -5.88
CA ILE A 24 6.33 8.21 -5.53
C ILE A 24 5.15 7.60 -4.76
N ALA A 25 4.35 8.44 -4.07
CA ALA A 25 3.17 8.03 -3.34
C ALA A 25 1.91 8.06 -4.23
N GLY A 26 1.25 6.91 -4.35
CA GLY A 26 -0.05 6.76 -5.02
C GLY A 26 -1.24 7.04 -4.07
N LEU A 27 -2.31 6.26 -4.18
CA LEU A 27 -3.58 6.40 -3.43
C LEU A 27 -3.52 6.13 -1.93
N GLY A 28 -2.36 5.74 -1.38
CA GLY A 28 -2.22 5.40 0.04
C GLY A 28 -2.70 3.99 0.44
N PHE A 29 -3.11 3.15 -0.53
CA PHE A 29 -3.49 1.76 -0.25
C PHE A 29 -2.31 0.81 0.02
N GLY A 30 -1.07 1.25 -0.24
CA GLY A 30 0.11 0.39 -0.15
C GLY A 30 0.35 -0.21 1.24
N LEU A 31 0.33 0.62 2.28
CA LEU A 31 0.59 0.17 3.66
C LEU A 31 -0.50 -0.78 4.22
N PRO A 32 -1.81 -0.44 4.10
CA PRO A 32 -2.86 -1.37 4.48
C PRO A 32 -2.79 -2.70 3.73
N MET A 33 -2.49 -2.67 2.42
CA MET A 33 -2.34 -3.87 1.61
C MET A 33 -1.13 -4.71 2.05
N ALA A 34 0.03 -4.09 2.28
CA ALA A 34 1.24 -4.77 2.72
C ALA A 34 1.02 -5.52 4.06
N ARG A 35 0.27 -4.93 4.99
CA ARG A 35 -0.09 -5.59 6.25
C ARG A 35 -1.00 -6.80 6.04
N LEU A 36 -1.95 -6.71 5.10
CA LEU A 36 -2.85 -7.81 4.77
C LEU A 36 -2.07 -9.00 4.17
N TYR A 37 -1.09 -8.72 3.29
CA TYR A 37 -0.18 -9.74 2.76
C TYR A 37 0.65 -10.42 3.84
N CYS A 38 1.22 -9.66 4.78
CA CYS A 38 2.01 -10.26 5.86
C CYS A 38 1.15 -11.17 6.74
N ARG A 39 -0.08 -10.74 7.08
CA ARG A 39 -1.03 -11.52 7.87
C ARG A 39 -1.52 -12.78 7.17
N TYR A 40 -1.65 -12.75 5.85
CA TYR A 40 -2.02 -13.92 5.06
C TYR A 40 -1.02 -15.08 5.24
N PHE A 41 0.28 -14.79 5.31
CA PHE A 41 1.33 -15.79 5.57
C PHE A 41 1.59 -16.02 7.08
N GLY A 42 0.63 -15.70 7.95
CA GLY A 42 0.78 -15.87 9.41
C GLY A 42 1.76 -14.88 10.07
N GLY A 43 2.22 -13.87 9.34
CA GLY A 43 3.11 -12.82 9.80
C GLY A 43 2.40 -11.54 10.22
N ASN A 44 3.16 -10.43 10.28
CA ASN A 44 2.64 -9.09 10.57
C ASN A 44 3.57 -8.00 10.04
N LEU A 45 3.02 -6.81 9.80
CA LEU A 45 3.77 -5.59 9.47
C LEU A 45 3.51 -4.54 10.55
N GLU A 46 4.58 -3.99 11.13
CA GLU A 46 4.56 -2.96 12.15
C GLU A 46 5.44 -1.77 11.73
N LEU A 47 5.01 -0.56 12.09
CA LEU A 47 5.73 0.68 11.82
C LEU A 47 6.01 1.35 13.15
N VAL A 48 7.28 1.68 13.38
CA VAL A 48 7.72 2.40 14.57
C VAL A 48 8.23 3.76 14.14
N ASN A 49 7.59 4.81 14.63
CA ASN A 49 7.98 6.18 14.34
C ASN A 49 8.96 6.67 15.39
N MET A 50 10.14 7.16 14.98
CA MET A 50 11.14 7.67 15.90
C MET A 50 11.11 9.20 15.93
N HIS A 51 10.45 9.76 16.95
CA HIS A 51 10.35 11.19 17.13
C HIS A 51 11.64 11.76 17.75
N GLY A 52 12.24 12.77 17.11
CA GLY A 52 13.32 13.61 17.68
C GLY A 52 14.74 13.32 17.21
N VAL A 53 15.07 12.08 16.81
CA VAL A 53 16.41 11.71 16.29
C VAL A 53 16.29 11.39 14.80
N GLY A 54 16.26 12.42 13.94
CA GLY A 54 16.28 12.25 12.48
C GLY A 54 14.92 12.02 11.79
N GLY A 55 13.81 11.93 12.54
CA GLY A 55 12.45 11.96 11.97
C GLY A 55 12.08 10.78 11.05
N GLY A 56 12.79 9.66 11.19
CA GLY A 56 12.57 8.45 10.40
C GLY A 56 11.46 7.54 10.94
N VAL A 57 10.97 6.68 10.05
CA VAL A 57 10.03 5.59 10.38
C VAL A 57 10.72 4.28 10.01
N ASP A 58 10.82 3.39 10.98
CA ASP A 58 11.30 2.02 10.76
C ASP A 58 10.12 1.08 10.53
N SER A 59 10.28 0.13 9.61
CA SER A 59 9.25 -0.87 9.30
C SER A 59 9.77 -2.28 9.59
N TYR A 60 8.96 -3.05 10.32
CA TYR A 60 9.28 -4.40 10.75
C TYR A 60 8.30 -5.38 10.11
N ILE A 61 8.84 -6.34 9.36
CA ILE A 61 8.07 -7.43 8.75
C ILE A 61 8.40 -8.72 9.50
N THR A 62 7.38 -9.33 10.08
CA THR A 62 7.44 -10.67 10.64
C THR A 62 6.75 -11.63 9.68
N ILE A 63 7.36 -12.78 9.40
CA ILE A 63 6.77 -13.86 8.61
C ILE A 63 6.77 -15.12 9.47
N ALA A 64 5.67 -15.88 9.47
CA ALA A 64 5.67 -17.19 10.11
C ALA A 64 6.51 -18.16 9.28
N VAL A 65 7.62 -18.63 9.84
CA VAL A 65 8.36 -19.77 9.30
C VAL A 65 7.68 -21.03 9.83
N GLY A 66 7.15 -21.86 8.93
CA GLY A 66 6.61 -23.16 9.29
C GLY A 66 7.71 -24.05 9.87
N THR A 67 7.47 -24.61 11.05
CA THR A 67 8.13 -25.82 11.56
C THR A 67 7.40 -27.05 11.06
#